data_AF-A0A1R1MLB0-F1
#
_entry.id   AF-A0A1R1MLB0-F1
#
_cell.length_a   1.000
_cell.length_b   1.000
_cell.length_c   1.000
_cell.angle_alpha   90.00
_cell.angle_beta   90.00
_cell.angle_gamma   90.00
#
_symmetry.space_group_name_H-M   'P 1'
#
loop_
_entity.id
_entity.type
_entity.pdbx_description
1 polymer ?
#
loop_
_entity_poly.entity_id
_entity_poly.type
_entity_poly.pdbx_seq_one_letter_code
_entity_poly.pdbx_strand_id
1 'polypeptide(L)' 'MARGRKPGKRTNKTVKVSLPKKTYYILYGIAGNNEMKLNKLIKTIIEERLDNSTISDLSKLLETGKKEKEEAKETEE' A
#
# COMPACT_ATOMS: atom_id res chain seq x y z
N MET A 1 26.60 -32.33 -7.97
CA MET A 1 25.69 -31.50 -8.78
C MET A 1 24.79 -30.69 -7.85
N ALA A 2 25.11 -29.42 -7.64
CA ALA A 2 24.24 -28.52 -6.88
C ALA A 2 22.94 -28.33 -7.67
N ARG A 3 21.82 -28.81 -7.13
CA ARG A 3 20.49 -28.58 -7.72
C ARG A 3 20.24 -27.08 -7.76
N GLY A 4 20.34 -26.50 -8.96
CA GLY A 4 20.08 -25.08 -9.20
C GLY A 4 18.72 -24.69 -8.65
N ARG A 5 18.70 -23.80 -7.66
CA ARG A 5 17.48 -23.10 -7.26
C ARG A 5 17.02 -22.28 -8.46
N LYS A 6 15.90 -22.65 -9.08
CA LYS A 6 15.27 -21.88 -10.16
C LYS A 6 15.04 -20.43 -9.67
N PRO A 7 15.59 -19.40 -10.33
CA PRO A 7 15.39 -17.99 -9.96
C PRO A 7 14.02 -17.49 -10.45
N GLY A 8 12.95 -18.25 -10.19
CA GLY A 8 11.66 -18.10 -10.87
C GLY A 8 10.44 -18.15 -9.96
N LYS A 9 10.60 -18.34 -8.66
CA LYS A 9 9.52 -18.10 -7.71
C LYS A 9 10.03 -17.06 -6.74
N ARG A 10 9.63 -15.79 -6.93
CA ARG A 10 9.38 -14.89 -5.79
C ARG A 10 8.31 -15.59 -4.95
N THR A 11 8.69 -16.64 -4.23
CA THR A 11 7.84 -17.37 -3.31
C THR A 11 7.27 -16.33 -2.38
N ASN A 12 5.93 -16.20 -2.38
CA ASN A 12 5.14 -15.36 -1.50
C ASN A 12 5.89 -15.11 -0.19
N LYS A 13 6.51 -13.94 -0.04
CA LYS A 13 7.20 -13.61 1.22
C LYS A 13 6.12 -13.59 2.28
N THR A 14 6.12 -14.58 3.17
CA THR A 14 5.21 -14.60 4.31
C THR A 14 5.62 -13.47 5.25
N VAL A 15 4.80 -12.45 5.35
CA VAL A 15 5.01 -11.34 6.27
C VAL A 15 4.23 -11.64 7.55
N LYS A 16 4.92 -11.60 8.70
CA LYS A 16 4.27 -11.66 10.01
C LYS A 16 3.92 -10.24 10.42
N VAL A 17 2.65 -10.01 10.74
CA VAL A 17 2.16 -8.70 11.19
C VAL A 17 1.73 -8.83 12.64
N SER A 18 2.30 -8.00 13.50
CA SER A 18 1.87 -7.86 14.89
C SER A 18 0.79 -6.79 14.97
N LEU A 19 -0.36 -7.14 15.54
CA LEU A 19 -1.48 -6.23 15.74
C LEU A 19 -1.85 -6.18 17.23
N PRO A 20 -2.33 -5.03 17.74
CA PRO A 20 -2.93 -4.98 19.08
C PRO A 20 -4.08 -5.98 19.20
N LYS A 21 -4.18 -6.65 20.36
CA LYS A 21 -5.18 -7.70 20.61
C LYS A 21 -6.60 -7.24 20.26
N LYS A 22 -6.97 -6.02 20.68
CA LYS A 22 -8.28 -5.43 20.39
C LYS A 22 -8.53 -5.30 18.88
N THR A 23 -7.57 -4.78 18.15
CA THR A 23 -7.65 -4.59 16.69
C THR A 23 -7.78 -5.93 15.96
N TYR A 24 -7.00 -6.93 16.38
CA TYR A 24 -7.10 -8.28 15.83
C TYR A 24 -8.51 -8.85 15.97
N TYR A 25 -9.11 -8.81 17.17
CA TYR A 25 -10.44 -9.37 17.38
C TYR A 25 -11.55 -8.59 16.65
N ILE A 26 -11.41 -7.27 16.49
CA ILE A 26 -12.34 -6.49 15.67
C ILE A 26 -12.27 -6.94 14.21
N LEU A 27 -11.06 -7.00 13.63
CA LEU A 27 -10.88 -7.43 12.23
C LEU A 27 -11.31 -8.89 12.03
N TYR A 28 -11.06 -9.74 13.02
CA TYR A 28 -11.46 -11.14 12.99
C TYR A 28 -12.98 -11.31 13.06
N GLY A 29 -13.67 -10.51 13.89
CA GLY A 29 -15.13 -10.46 13.93
C GLY A 29 -15.73 -9.96 12.60
N ILE A 30 -15.16 -8.91 12.01
CA ILE A 30 -15.55 -8.41 10.67
C ILE A 30 -15.35 -9.50 9.61
N ALA A 31 -14.27 -10.27 9.70
CA ALA A 31 -13.99 -11.40 8.82
C ALA A 31 -14.88 -12.63 9.08
N GLY A 32 -15.84 -12.56 9.99
CA GLY A 32 -16.74 -13.66 10.35
C GLY A 32 -16.02 -14.82 11.03
N ASN A 33 -15.05 -14.52 11.89
CA ASN A 33 -14.19 -15.49 12.59
C ASN A 33 -13.45 -16.45 11.65
N ASN A 34 -13.10 -15.99 10.44
CA ASN A 34 -12.40 -16.78 9.44
C ASN A 34 -11.02 -16.18 9.13
N GLU A 35 -9.95 -16.93 9.42
CA GLU A 35 -8.57 -16.47 9.23
C GLU A 35 -8.21 -16.19 7.76
N MET A 36 -8.77 -16.96 6.81
CA MET A 36 -8.53 -16.72 5.38
C MET A 36 -9.12 -15.38 4.93
N LYS A 37 -10.34 -15.08 5.41
CA LYS A 37 -11.00 -13.79 5.14
C LYS A 37 -10.26 -12.64 5.83
N LEU A 38 -9.77 -12.84 7.04
CA LEU A 38 -8.94 -11.86 7.75
C LEU A 38 -7.67 -11.52 6.97
N ASN A 39 -6.95 -12.53 6.48
CA ASN A 39 -5.74 -12.30 5.68
C ASN A 39 -6.04 -11.54 4.38
N LYS A 40 -7.17 -11.85 3.72
CA LYS A 40 -7.61 -11.11 2.54
C LYS A 40 -7.96 -9.66 2.87
N LEU A 41 -8.67 -9.44 3.97
CA LEU A 41 -9.04 -8.11 4.46
C LEU A 41 -7.79 -7.26 4.78
N ILE A 42 -6.83 -7.81 5.53
CA ILE A 42 -5.57 -7.13 5.86
C ILE A 42 -4.82 -6.76 4.56
N LYS A 43 -4.77 -7.69 3.60
CA LYS A 43 -4.14 -7.44 2.30
C LYS A 43 -4.82 -6.28 1.57
N THR A 44 -6.15 -6.29 1.46
CA THR A 44 -6.91 -5.22 0.79
C THR A 44 -6.71 -3.86 1.46
N ILE A 45 -6.72 -3.81 2.80
CA ILE A 45 -6.45 -2.56 3.54
C ILE A 45 -5.05 -2.00 3.23
N ILE A 46 -4.04 -2.87 3.15
CA ILE A 46 -2.66 -2.45 2.83
C ILE A 46 -2.58 -1.95 1.37
N GLU A 47 -3.20 -2.67 0.43
CA GLU A 47 -3.24 -2.26 -0.99
C GLU A 47 -3.94 -0.90 -1.15
N GLU A 48 -5.11 -0.72 -0.55
CA GLU A 48 -5.84 0.56 -0.58
C GLU A 48 -5.03 1.71 0.04
N ARG A 49 -4.30 1.46 1.13
CA ARG A 49 -3.45 2.50 1.74
C ARG A 49 -2.27 2.88 0.85
N LEU A 50 -1.66 1.91 0.18
CA LEU A 50 -0.59 2.16 -0.78
C LEU A 50 -1.10 2.97 -1.97
N ASP A 51 -2.26 2.61 -2.53
CA ASP A 51 -2.87 3.33 -3.64
C ASP A 51 -3.23 4.77 -3.23
N ASN A 52 -3.82 4.98 -2.07
CA ASN A 52 -4.12 6.33 -1.58
C ASN A 52 -2.87 7.17 -1.28
N SER A 53 -1.80 6.54 -0.76
CA SER A 53 -0.54 7.25 -0.51
C SER A 53 0.13 7.70 -1.80
N THR A 54 0.10 6.86 -2.84
CA THR A 54 0.64 7.21 -4.16
C THR A 54 -0.17 8.33 -4.82
N ILE A 55 -1.50 8.31 -4.69
CA ILE A 55 -2.35 9.42 -5.15
C ILE A 55 -1.98 10.72 -4.43
N SER A 56 -1.82 10.69 -3.10
CA SER A 56 -1.47 11.89 -2.33
C SER A 56 -0.12 12.48 -2.75
N ASP A 57 0.88 11.63 -2.99
CA ASP A 57 2.20 12.09 -3.42
C ASP A 57 2.20 12.58 -4.87
N LEU A 58 1.41 11.95 -5.76
CA LEU A 58 1.19 12.44 -7.13
C LEU A 58 0.45 13.79 -7.14
N SER A 59 -0.54 14.00 -6.27
CA SER A 59 -1.24 15.28 -6.13
C SER A 59 -0.28 16.39 -5.71
N LYS A 60 0.63 16.13 -4.76
CA LYS A 60 1.66 17.11 -4.36
C LYS A 60 2.57 17.47 -5.52
N LEU A 61 3.02 16.50 -6.33
CA LEU A 61 3.85 16.75 -7.51
C LEU A 61 3.13 17.56 -8.60
N LEU A 62 1.83 17.33 -8.78
CA LEU A 62 1.01 18.11 -9.72
C LEU A 62 0.74 19.53 -9.21
N GLU A 63 0.57 19.72 -7.90
CA GLU A 63 0.42 21.04 -7.27
C GLU A 63 1.70 21.89 -7.38
N THR A 64 2.88 21.28 -7.20
CA THR A 64 4.15 21.98 -7.43
C THR A 64 4.31 22.42 -8.89
N GLY A 65 3.94 21.56 -9.86
CA GLY A 65 4.00 21.90 -11.28
C GLY A 65 2.95 22.95 -11.73
N LYS A 66 1.89 23.19 -10.94
CA LYS A 66 0.96 24.30 -11.18
C LYS A 66 1.50 25.62 -10.65
N LYS A 67 2.11 25.63 -9.46
CA LYS A 67 2.75 26.83 -8.89
C LYS A 67 3.90 27.34 -9.75
N GLU A 68 4.76 26.45 -10.26
CA GLU A 68 5.83 26.83 -11.19
C GLU A 68 5.31 27.41 -12.51
N LYS A 69 4.13 26.98 -12.98
CA LYS A 69 3.49 27.52 -14.19
C LYS A 69 2.72 28.82 -13.98
N GLU A 70 2.26 29.09 -12.76
CA GLU A 70 1.64 30.37 -12.38
C GLU A 70 2.71 31.44 -12.16
N GLU A 71 3.81 31.11 -11.46
CA GLU A 71 4.93 32.04 -11.26
C GLU A 71 5.61 32.44 -12.58
N ALA A 72 5.75 31.51 -13.55
CA ALA A 72 6.30 31.83 -14.86
C ALA A 72 5.43 32.79 -15.69
N LYS A 73 4.11 32.82 -15.45
CA LYS A 73 3.18 33.73 -16.15
C LYS A 73 3.16 35.14 -15.54
N GLU A 74 3.44 35.28 -14.25
CA GLU A 74 3.47 36.59 -13.57
C GLU A 74 4.77 37.36 -13.82
N THR A 75 5.84 36.69 -14.26
CA THR A 75 7.13 37.33 -14.63
C THR A 75 7.24 37.80 -16.09
N GLU A 76 6.23 37.53 -16.93
CA GLU A 76 6.21 37.93 -18.36
C GLU A 76 5.21 39.06 -18.68
N GLU A 77 4.46 39.59 -17.70
CA GLU A 77 3.69 40.85 -17.79
C GLU A 77 4.44 42.02 -17.14
#